data_AF-A0A961NPY2-F1
#
_entry.id   AF-A0A961NPY2-F1
#
_cell.length_a   1.000
_cell.length_b   1.000
_cell.length_c   1.000
_cell.angle_alpha   90.00
_cell.angle_beta   90.00
_cell.angle_gamma   90.00
#
_symmetry.space_group_name_H-M   'P 1'
#
loop_
_entity.id
_entity.type
_entity.pdbx_description
1 polymer ?
#
loop_
_entity_poly.entity_id
_entity_poly.type
_entity_poly.pdbx_seq_one_letter_code
_entity_poly.pdbx_strand_id
1 'polypeptide(L)'
;MLSTRWKNSILVLHILITAAWTGSVVAILTLAFAKQAFPHTPTQLLETDRTILLLHDVLASNAGLLLVFTGLLFSMFTRWGFVKFYWVALKWLGLAFTFVWVLFFVAPSIAEMNALADLLNDGAAAESEAALLVRYSKAGQRVMVYCLLELLALVLLVALSVYKPWGPTHRTFRFGRFGARLFALAALLGVSFQAFTSFVLLPRLRRTPLPDYSLAAAGDRTCDYAGLAPDGLLYHVSFDIRASRIRKLRLRAGRSGHYGELAAAVVDRIEQSGSPEVQAISGATTTSRMIQYTVARAIASCERASEAPAPR
;
A
#
# COMPACT_ATOMS: atom_id res chain seq x y z
N MET A 1 35.28 14.48 -9.21
CA MET A 1 35.02 14.18 -7.78
C MET A 1 34.30 15.37 -7.16
N LEU A 2 33.26 15.17 -6.35
CA LEU A 2 32.55 16.28 -5.69
C LEU A 2 33.47 17.09 -4.75
N SER A 3 33.20 18.40 -4.62
CA SER A 3 33.86 19.24 -3.61
C SER A 3 33.53 18.78 -2.19
N THR A 4 34.36 19.12 -1.20
CA THR A 4 34.15 18.74 0.20
C THR A 4 32.81 19.24 0.76
N ARG A 5 32.39 20.46 0.39
CA ARG A 5 31.10 21.04 0.82
C ARG A 5 29.92 20.19 0.35
N TRP A 6 29.89 19.88 -0.95
CA TRP A 6 28.82 19.06 -1.55
C TRP A 6 28.76 17.64 -0.97
N LYS A 7 29.92 17.02 -0.71
CA LYS A 7 29.97 15.69 -0.06
C LYS A 7 29.34 15.71 1.33
N ASN A 8 29.67 16.74 2.12
CA ASN A 8 29.13 16.86 3.48
C ASN A 8 27.62 17.14 3.46
N SER A 9 27.13 17.99 2.55
CA SER A 9 25.69 18.24 2.41
C SER A 9 24.90 16.98 2.05
N ILE A 10 25.39 16.19 1.08
CA ILE A 10 24.74 14.92 0.71
C ILE A 10 24.80 13.92 1.89
N LEU A 11 25.88 13.92 2.67
CA LEU A 11 26.00 13.07 3.86
C LEU A 11 24.96 13.43 4.93
N VAL A 12 24.83 14.72 5.25
CA VAL A 12 23.83 15.21 6.21
C VAL A 12 22.43 14.80 5.74
N LEU A 13 22.10 15.05 4.46
CA LEU A 13 20.81 14.67 3.90
C LEU A 13 20.56 13.16 4.01
N HIS A 14 21.54 12.32 3.64
CA HIS A 14 21.43 10.86 3.74
C HIS A 14 21.18 10.39 5.17
N ILE A 15 21.87 10.98 6.16
CA ILE A 15 21.69 10.68 7.58
C ILE A 15 20.28 11.07 8.05
N LEU A 16 19.79 12.27 7.67
CA LEU A 16 18.45 12.72 8.02
C LEU A 16 17.37 11.82 7.41
N ILE A 17 17.53 11.41 6.15
CA ILE A 17 16.59 10.47 5.50
C ILE A 17 16.63 9.10 6.18
N THR A 18 17.81 8.62 6.55
CA THR A 18 17.96 7.34 7.28
C THR A 18 17.26 7.44 8.63
N ALA A 19 17.43 8.55 9.34
CA ALA A 19 16.76 8.80 10.62
C ALA A 19 15.23 8.91 10.44
N ALA A 20 14.74 9.50 9.34
CA ALA A 20 13.32 9.59 9.05
C ALA A 20 12.70 8.21 8.80
N TRP A 21 13.34 7.35 8.00
CA TRP A 21 12.84 5.98 7.79
C TRP A 21 12.88 5.17 9.09
N THR A 22 14.04 5.07 9.74
CA THR A 22 14.15 4.32 11.01
C THR A 22 13.21 4.86 12.08
N GLY A 23 13.11 6.18 12.22
CA GLY A 23 12.22 6.85 13.17
C GLY A 23 10.74 6.58 12.89
N SER A 24 10.34 6.47 11.61
CA SER A 24 8.97 6.09 11.25
C SER A 24 8.64 4.67 11.69
N VAL A 25 9.56 3.73 11.54
CA VAL A 25 9.38 2.33 11.99
C VAL A 25 9.29 2.28 13.52
N VAL A 26 10.13 3.06 14.22
CA VAL A 26 10.05 3.18 15.69
C VAL A 26 8.69 3.75 16.11
N ALA A 27 8.22 4.82 15.47
CA ALA A 27 6.91 5.41 15.77
C ALA A 27 5.75 4.43 15.53
N ILE A 28 5.79 3.69 14.43
CA ILE A 28 4.82 2.62 14.12
C ILE A 28 4.81 1.56 15.23
N LEU A 29 5.99 1.08 15.65
CA LEU A 29 6.12 0.12 16.73
C LEU A 29 5.57 0.69 18.05
N THR A 30 5.90 1.94 18.39
CA THR A 30 5.39 2.60 19.60
C THR A 30 3.88 2.65 19.61
N LEU A 31 3.23 3.03 18.50
CA LEU A 31 1.78 3.03 18.39
C LEU A 31 1.21 1.60 18.49
N ALA A 32 1.84 0.62 17.84
CA ALA A 32 1.42 -0.77 17.91
C ALA A 32 1.47 -1.33 19.35
N PHE A 33 2.52 -1.02 20.10
CA PHE A 33 2.64 -1.38 21.52
C PHE A 33 1.64 -0.60 22.39
N ALA A 34 1.42 0.69 22.13
CA ALA A 34 0.47 1.51 22.88
C ALA A 34 -0.95 0.94 22.80
N LYS A 35 -1.37 0.47 21.62
CA LYS A 35 -2.65 -0.22 21.45
C LYS A 35 -2.79 -1.48 22.32
N GLN A 36 -1.69 -2.18 22.60
CA GLN A 36 -1.72 -3.36 23.48
C GLN A 36 -1.68 -3.01 24.96
N ALA A 37 -1.00 -1.91 25.29
CA ALA A 37 -0.79 -1.49 26.67
C ALA A 37 -2.01 -0.79 27.28
N PHE A 38 -2.83 -0.12 26.46
CA PHE A 38 -3.92 0.73 26.93
C PHE A 38 -5.28 0.29 26.40
N PRO A 39 -6.36 0.37 27.22
CA PRO A 39 -7.72 0.20 26.75
C PRO A 39 -8.06 1.21 25.64
N HIS A 40 -8.87 0.80 24.68
CA HIS A 40 -9.23 1.60 23.52
C HIS A 40 -10.65 1.28 23.06
N THR A 41 -11.35 2.28 22.56
CA THR A 41 -12.60 2.09 21.82
C THR A 41 -12.32 1.66 20.38
N PRO A 42 -13.29 1.07 19.66
CA PRO A 42 -13.14 0.77 18.23
C PRO A 42 -12.76 1.99 17.38
N THR A 43 -13.30 3.16 17.71
CA THR A 43 -12.94 4.43 17.04
C THR A 43 -11.48 4.81 17.27
N GLN A 44 -10.99 4.74 18.51
CA GLN A 44 -9.58 5.04 18.83
C GLN A 44 -8.63 4.04 18.16
N LEU A 45 -9.04 2.78 18.06
CA LEU A 45 -8.29 1.73 17.37
C LEU A 45 -8.10 2.06 15.89
N LEU A 46 -9.20 2.40 15.21
CA LEU A 46 -9.20 2.79 13.81
C LEU A 46 -8.35 4.03 13.53
N GLU A 47 -8.49 5.08 14.34
CA GLU A 47 -7.70 6.32 14.15
C GLU A 47 -6.20 6.09 14.39
N THR A 48 -5.84 5.23 15.35
CA THR A 48 -4.44 4.84 15.57
C THR A 48 -3.90 4.06 14.37
N ASP A 49 -4.69 3.16 13.80
CA ASP A 49 -4.28 2.35 12.66
C ASP A 49 -4.19 3.14 11.36
N ARG A 50 -5.07 4.12 11.17
CA ARG A 50 -4.96 5.10 10.09
C ARG A 50 -3.68 5.92 10.23
N THR A 51 -3.31 6.29 11.45
CA THR A 51 -2.05 6.99 11.73
C THR A 51 -0.84 6.11 11.40
N ILE A 52 -0.86 4.83 11.79
CA ILE A 52 0.19 3.85 11.43
C ILE A 52 0.29 3.71 9.91
N LEU A 53 -0.83 3.53 9.22
CA LEU A 53 -0.89 3.44 7.76
C LEU A 53 -0.33 4.70 7.09
N LEU A 54 -0.67 5.89 7.60
CA LEU A 54 -0.17 7.16 7.09
C LEU A 54 1.35 7.32 7.32
N LEU A 55 1.86 6.98 8.51
CA LEU A 55 3.29 7.00 8.80
C LEU A 55 4.06 6.08 7.84
N HIS A 56 3.52 4.90 7.54
CA HIS A 56 4.13 3.97 6.61
C HIS A 56 4.07 4.47 5.16
N ASP A 57 2.87 4.75 4.64
CA ASP A 57 2.64 5.06 3.23
C ASP A 57 3.23 6.41 2.82
N VAL A 58 3.32 7.36 3.75
CA VAL A 58 3.83 8.70 3.48
C VAL A 58 5.27 8.86 3.95
N LEU A 59 5.57 8.64 5.24
CA LEU A 59 6.90 8.96 5.76
C LEU A 59 7.91 7.85 5.43
N ALA A 60 7.63 6.60 5.83
CA ALA A 60 8.56 5.48 5.65
C ALA A 60 8.86 5.22 4.17
N SER A 61 7.80 5.11 3.35
CA SER A 61 7.92 4.80 1.93
C SER A 61 8.74 5.86 1.17
N ASN A 62 8.47 7.14 1.40
CA ASN A 62 9.21 8.23 0.72
C ASN A 62 10.64 8.37 1.23
N ALA A 63 10.87 8.17 2.54
CA ALA A 63 12.23 8.15 3.08
C ALA A 63 13.06 7.01 2.47
N GLY A 64 12.47 5.83 2.28
CA GLY A 64 13.13 4.72 1.59
C GLY A 64 13.55 5.07 0.15
N LEU A 65 12.65 5.68 -0.63
CA LEU A 65 12.96 6.12 -1.99
C LEU A 65 14.11 7.13 -2.04
N LEU A 66 14.07 8.12 -1.15
CA LEU A 66 15.13 9.13 -1.03
C LEU A 66 16.46 8.51 -0.54
N LEU A 67 16.40 7.45 0.26
CA LEU A 67 17.59 6.74 0.73
C LEU A 67 18.30 6.02 -0.42
N VAL A 68 17.55 5.36 -1.31
CA VAL A 68 18.09 4.76 -2.53
C VAL A 68 18.74 5.84 -3.39
N PHE A 69 18.04 6.96 -3.63
CA PHE A 69 18.55 8.06 -4.44
C PHE A 69 19.87 8.62 -3.89
N THR A 70 19.92 8.96 -2.60
CA THR A 70 21.14 9.47 -1.96
C THR A 70 22.26 8.42 -1.88
N GLY A 71 21.93 7.14 -1.73
CA GLY A 71 22.87 6.01 -1.81
C GLY A 71 23.49 5.85 -3.21
N LEU A 72 22.72 6.07 -4.28
CA LEU A 72 23.22 6.10 -5.66
C LEU A 72 24.21 7.25 -5.85
N LEU A 73 23.88 8.45 -5.38
CA LEU A 73 24.78 9.61 -5.45
C LEU A 73 26.11 9.32 -4.75
N PHE A 74 26.07 8.72 -3.57
CA PHE A 74 27.29 8.31 -2.86
C PHE A 74 28.11 7.29 -3.66
N SER A 75 27.46 6.26 -4.20
CA SER A 75 28.13 5.20 -4.94
C SER A 75 28.75 5.68 -6.25
N MET A 76 28.13 6.65 -6.93
CA MET A 76 28.61 7.20 -8.21
C MET A 76 29.68 8.28 -8.05
N PHE A 77 29.54 9.18 -7.08
CA PHE A 77 30.37 10.38 -7.00
C PHE A 77 31.48 10.34 -5.96
N THR A 78 31.56 9.25 -5.18
CA THR A 78 32.62 9.06 -4.18
C THR A 78 33.50 7.85 -4.48
N ARG A 79 34.64 7.78 -3.77
CA ARG A 79 35.66 6.73 -3.93
C ARG A 79 35.20 5.33 -3.52
N TRP A 80 34.01 5.20 -2.91
CA TRP A 80 33.45 3.96 -2.40
C TRP A 80 32.95 3.04 -3.53
N GLY A 81 32.45 3.59 -4.65
CA GLY A 81 31.86 2.78 -5.72
C GLY A 81 30.64 1.97 -5.25
N PHE A 82 30.13 1.08 -6.11
CA PHE A 82 28.97 0.22 -5.79
C PHE A 82 29.34 -1.08 -5.06
N VAL A 83 30.46 -1.72 -5.44
CA VAL A 83 30.87 -3.03 -4.93
C VAL A 83 32.38 -3.13 -4.69
N LYS A 84 33.06 -1.98 -4.59
CA LYS A 84 34.52 -1.94 -4.37
C LYS A 84 34.92 -2.45 -2.98
N PHE A 85 34.00 -2.39 -2.02
CA PHE A 85 34.17 -2.85 -0.65
C PHE A 85 33.02 -3.79 -0.29
N TYR A 86 33.32 -4.88 0.42
CA TYR A 86 32.32 -5.88 0.79
C TYR A 86 31.16 -5.28 1.59
N TRP A 87 31.43 -4.35 2.51
CA TRP A 87 30.37 -3.69 3.28
C TRP A 87 29.43 -2.85 2.41
N VAL A 88 29.90 -2.26 1.30
CA VAL A 88 29.03 -1.50 0.40
C VAL A 88 28.11 -2.43 -0.36
N ALA A 89 28.63 -3.56 -0.84
CA ALA A 89 27.81 -4.59 -1.50
C ALA A 89 26.77 -5.17 -0.53
N LEU A 90 27.16 -5.45 0.71
CA LEU A 90 26.25 -5.95 1.74
C LEU A 90 25.16 -4.93 2.11
N LYS A 91 25.46 -3.62 2.07
CA LYS A 91 24.43 -2.58 2.24
C LYS A 91 23.39 -2.60 1.14
N TRP A 92 23.83 -2.71 -0.12
CA TRP A 92 22.89 -2.79 -1.24
C TRP A 92 22.01 -4.05 -1.15
N LEU A 93 22.60 -5.18 -0.77
CA LEU A 93 21.86 -6.42 -0.55
C LEU A 93 20.87 -6.30 0.62
N GLY A 94 21.31 -5.78 1.76
CA GLY A 94 20.45 -5.58 2.92
C GLY A 94 19.34 -4.58 2.64
N LEU A 95 19.62 -3.49 1.92
CA LEU A 95 18.61 -2.54 1.49
C LEU A 95 17.58 -3.19 0.56
N ALA A 96 18.02 -3.94 -0.45
CA ALA A 96 17.12 -4.67 -1.34
C ALA A 96 16.24 -5.67 -0.57
N PHE A 97 16.83 -6.39 0.39
CA PHE A 97 16.09 -7.27 1.29
C PHE A 97 15.04 -6.51 2.10
N THR A 98 15.39 -5.36 2.70
CA THR A 98 14.43 -4.53 3.44
C THR A 98 13.27 -4.06 2.56
N PHE A 99 13.52 -3.67 1.30
CA PHE A 99 12.45 -3.30 0.38
C PHE A 99 11.51 -4.47 0.05
N VAL A 100 12.06 -5.65 -0.22
CA VAL A 100 11.25 -6.86 -0.45
C VAL A 100 10.44 -7.19 0.80
N TRP A 101 11.06 -7.09 1.97
CA TRP A 101 10.41 -7.32 3.26
C TRP A 101 9.22 -6.38 3.47
N VAL A 102 9.41 -5.09 3.22
CA VAL A 102 8.35 -4.09 3.35
C VAL A 102 7.22 -4.35 2.36
N LEU A 103 7.56 -4.61 1.09
CA LEU A 103 6.58 -4.79 0.02
C LEU A 103 5.66 -6.00 0.25
N PHE A 104 6.21 -7.13 0.70
CA PHE A 104 5.45 -8.38 0.81
C PHE A 104 4.92 -8.68 2.21
N PHE A 105 5.51 -8.09 3.26
CA PHE A 105 5.15 -8.42 4.65
C PHE A 105 4.62 -7.21 5.43
N VAL A 106 5.39 -6.13 5.52
CA VAL A 106 5.02 -4.96 6.35
C VAL A 106 3.80 -4.23 5.78
N ALA A 107 3.86 -3.79 4.53
CA ALA A 107 2.81 -2.98 3.92
C ALA A 107 1.46 -3.70 3.87
N PRO A 108 1.37 -4.98 3.43
CA PRO A 108 0.11 -5.72 3.46
C PRO A 108 -0.42 -5.90 4.90
N SER A 109 0.45 -6.21 5.87
CA SER A 109 0.00 -6.43 7.25
C SER A 109 -0.54 -5.15 7.89
N ILE A 110 0.06 -3.99 7.61
CA ILE A 110 -0.45 -2.69 8.09
C ILE A 110 -1.80 -2.37 7.43
N ALA A 111 -1.93 -2.60 6.12
CA ALA A 111 -3.18 -2.39 5.41
C ALA A 111 -4.31 -3.31 5.93
N GLU A 112 -4.00 -4.58 6.18
CA GLU A 112 -4.92 -5.56 6.77
C GLU A 112 -5.39 -5.13 8.16
N MET A 113 -4.45 -4.80 9.04
CA MET A 113 -4.72 -4.41 10.41
C MET A 113 -5.68 -3.21 10.44
N ASN A 114 -5.39 -2.19 9.63
CA ASN A 114 -6.22 -1.00 9.50
C ASN A 114 -7.60 -1.29 8.86
N ALA A 115 -7.68 -2.19 7.88
CA ALA A 115 -8.97 -2.62 7.31
C ALA A 115 -9.83 -3.35 8.34
N LEU A 116 -9.23 -4.20 9.16
CA LEU A 116 -9.94 -4.91 10.24
C LEU A 116 -10.40 -3.95 11.34
N ALA A 117 -9.60 -2.94 11.69
CA ALA A 117 -10.03 -1.88 12.61
C ALA A 117 -11.22 -1.08 12.07
N ASP A 118 -11.25 -0.82 10.75
CA ASP A 118 -12.36 -0.14 10.06
C ASP A 118 -13.66 -0.97 10.15
N LEU A 119 -13.56 -2.28 9.95
CA LEU A 119 -14.69 -3.20 10.07
C LEU A 119 -15.20 -3.35 11.51
N LEU A 120 -14.29 -3.40 12.49
CA LEU A 120 -14.64 -3.43 13.91
C LEU A 120 -15.37 -2.15 14.34
N ASN A 121 -14.94 -1.00 13.81
CA ASN A 121 -15.57 0.28 14.11
C ASN A 121 -16.97 0.42 13.49
N ASP A 122 -17.14 -0.06 12.26
CA ASP A 122 -18.39 0.11 11.53
C ASP A 122 -19.52 -0.79 12.00
N GLY A 123 -19.20 -1.98 12.55
CA GLY A 123 -20.20 -2.98 12.93
C GLY A 123 -21.01 -3.56 11.76
N ALA A 124 -20.67 -3.19 10.53
CA ALA A 124 -21.37 -3.54 9.30
C ALA A 124 -20.92 -4.88 8.68
N ALA A 125 -19.90 -5.52 9.23
CA ALA A 125 -19.38 -6.78 8.68
C ALA A 125 -20.37 -7.93 8.85
N ALA A 126 -20.49 -8.79 7.84
CA ALA A 126 -21.23 -10.05 7.98
C ALA A 126 -20.60 -11.04 8.98
N GLU A 127 -19.29 -10.89 9.24
CA GLU A 127 -18.54 -11.69 10.20
C GLU A 127 -18.84 -11.26 11.66
N SER A 128 -18.85 -12.21 12.60
CA SER A 128 -19.06 -11.89 14.01
C SER A 128 -17.91 -11.06 14.59
N GLU A 129 -18.24 -10.15 15.51
CA GLU A 129 -17.25 -9.27 16.16
C GLU A 129 -16.10 -10.06 16.82
N ALA A 130 -16.42 -11.18 17.48
CA ALA A 130 -15.42 -12.04 18.10
C ALA A 130 -14.42 -12.63 17.09
N ALA A 131 -14.89 -13.02 15.90
CA ALA A 131 -14.01 -13.55 14.85
C ALA A 131 -13.14 -12.44 14.23
N LEU A 132 -13.70 -11.25 14.02
CA LEU A 132 -12.96 -10.07 13.58
C LEU A 132 -11.85 -9.67 14.58
N LEU A 133 -12.12 -9.69 15.88
CA LEU A 133 -11.13 -9.39 16.92
C LEU A 133 -9.96 -10.37 16.90
N VAL A 134 -10.21 -11.66 16.67
CA VAL A 134 -9.14 -12.67 16.55
C VAL A 134 -8.27 -12.39 15.32
N ARG A 135 -8.87 -12.07 14.18
CA ARG A 135 -8.13 -11.71 12.96
C ARG A 135 -7.31 -10.45 13.16
N TYR A 136 -7.91 -9.42 13.76
CA TYR A 136 -7.27 -8.16 14.08
C TYR A 136 -6.06 -8.36 14.98
N SER A 137 -6.20 -9.13 16.05
CA SER A 137 -5.09 -9.46 16.97
C SER A 137 -3.92 -10.13 16.24
N LYS A 138 -4.21 -11.11 15.36
CA LYS A 138 -3.19 -11.77 14.54
C LYS A 138 -2.51 -10.80 13.56
N ALA A 139 -3.26 -9.90 12.93
CA ALA A 139 -2.71 -8.88 12.05
C ALA A 139 -1.79 -7.91 12.82
N GLY A 140 -2.22 -7.46 14.00
CA GLY A 140 -1.41 -6.62 14.89
C GLY A 140 -0.09 -7.28 15.31
N GLN A 141 -0.12 -8.57 15.67
CA GLN A 141 1.09 -9.33 15.98
C GLN A 141 2.05 -9.42 14.80
N ARG A 142 1.54 -9.64 13.57
CA ARG A 142 2.36 -9.64 12.35
C ARG A 142 3.02 -8.29 12.13
N VAL A 143 2.26 -7.18 12.22
CA VAL A 143 2.81 -5.82 12.09
C VAL A 143 3.96 -5.61 13.08
N MET A 144 3.78 -5.97 14.35
CA MET A 144 4.85 -5.82 15.35
C MET A 144 6.10 -6.63 15.01
N VAL A 145 5.95 -7.92 14.70
CA VAL A 145 7.09 -8.79 14.38
C VAL A 145 7.80 -8.30 13.12
N TYR A 146 7.06 -7.95 12.07
CA TYR A 146 7.65 -7.53 10.80
C TYR A 146 8.34 -6.17 10.92
N CYS A 147 7.75 -5.21 11.64
CA CYS A 147 8.39 -3.92 11.90
C CYS A 147 9.61 -4.03 12.84
N LEU A 148 9.61 -4.95 13.81
CA LEU A 148 10.79 -5.23 14.65
C LEU A 148 11.95 -5.78 13.81
N LEU A 149 11.66 -6.71 12.90
CA LEU A 149 12.66 -7.27 11.99
C LEU A 149 13.15 -6.22 10.98
N GLU A 150 12.27 -5.36 10.47
CA GLU A 150 12.66 -4.21 9.64
C GLU A 150 13.59 -3.26 10.43
N LEU A 151 13.22 -2.88 11.65
CA LEU A 151 14.02 -2.02 12.51
C LEU A 151 15.40 -2.63 12.77
N LEU A 152 15.47 -3.92 13.08
CA LEU A 152 16.73 -4.63 13.27
C LEU A 152 17.59 -4.57 12.00
N ALA A 153 17.01 -4.82 10.82
CA ALA A 153 17.73 -4.72 9.56
C ALA A 153 18.28 -3.30 9.30
N LEU A 154 17.49 -2.26 9.56
CA LEU A 154 17.92 -0.86 9.44
C LEU A 154 19.05 -0.53 10.41
N VAL A 155 18.97 -0.98 11.67
CA VAL A 155 20.03 -0.79 12.67
C VAL A 155 21.33 -1.50 12.24
N LEU A 156 21.24 -2.72 11.71
CA LEU A 156 22.40 -3.45 11.18
C LEU A 156 23.02 -2.73 9.98
N LEU A 157 22.22 -2.14 9.08
CA LEU A 157 22.71 -1.33 7.98
C LEU A 157 23.41 -0.04 8.46
N VAL A 158 22.92 0.58 9.53
CA VAL A 158 23.60 1.71 10.18
C VAL A 158 24.90 1.26 10.82
N ALA A 159 24.92 0.15 11.57
CA ALA A 159 26.13 -0.41 12.16
C ALA A 159 27.20 -0.72 11.08
N LEU A 160 26.78 -1.33 9.97
CA LEU A 160 27.62 -1.59 8.80
C LEU A 160 28.17 -0.29 8.19
N SER A 161 27.43 0.82 8.30
CA SER A 161 27.87 2.17 7.87
C SER A 161 28.94 2.78 8.75
N VAL A 162 28.89 2.51 10.05
CA VAL A 162 29.78 3.08 11.07
C VAL A 162 31.06 2.27 11.14
N TYR A 163 30.94 0.96 11.42
CA TYR A 163 32.09 0.08 11.63
C TYR A 163 32.83 -0.24 10.33
N LYS A 164 32.15 -0.21 9.18
CA LYS A 164 32.70 -0.53 7.86
C LYS A 164 33.57 -1.80 7.88
N PRO A 165 33.04 -2.91 8.42
CA PRO A 165 33.77 -4.16 8.47
C PRO A 165 34.18 -4.59 7.05
N TRP A 166 35.35 -5.22 6.96
CA TRP A 166 35.91 -5.77 5.72
C TRP A 166 36.45 -4.74 4.70
N GLY A 167 37.67 -5.01 4.24
CA GLY A 167 38.42 -4.15 3.32
C GLY A 167 37.94 -4.20 1.85
N PRO A 168 38.77 -3.72 0.92
CA PRO A 168 38.49 -3.81 -0.51
C PRO A 168 38.29 -5.26 -0.97
N THR A 169 37.43 -5.48 -1.97
CA THR A 169 37.26 -6.81 -2.57
C THR A 169 38.54 -7.29 -3.25
N HIS A 170 39.04 -8.49 -2.90
CA HIS A 170 40.37 -9.03 -3.28
C HIS A 170 40.52 -9.32 -4.79
N ARG A 171 39.40 -9.52 -5.49
CA ARG A 171 39.34 -9.31 -6.94
C ARG A 171 38.84 -7.91 -7.13
N THR A 172 39.52 -7.11 -7.94
CA THR A 172 38.85 -5.96 -8.57
C THR A 172 37.75 -6.53 -9.45
N PHE A 173 36.62 -6.91 -8.85
CA PHE A 173 35.36 -7.03 -9.56
C PHE A 173 35.13 -5.62 -10.09
N ARG A 174 35.69 -5.37 -11.27
CA ARG A 174 35.42 -4.18 -12.06
C ARG A 174 33.96 -4.35 -12.42
N PHE A 175 33.09 -3.94 -11.51
CA PHE A 175 31.73 -3.57 -11.85
C PHE A 175 31.92 -2.51 -12.92
N GLY A 176 31.87 -2.96 -14.18
CA GLY A 176 32.29 -2.15 -15.30
C GLY A 176 31.49 -0.86 -15.27
N ARG A 177 32.00 0.19 -15.92
CA ARG A 177 31.21 1.42 -16.11
C ARG A 177 29.81 1.10 -16.64
N PHE A 178 29.69 0.04 -17.44
CA PHE A 178 28.42 -0.53 -17.89
C PHE A 178 27.55 -1.07 -16.75
N GLY A 179 28.05 -2.01 -15.93
CA GLY A 179 27.30 -2.58 -14.81
C GLY A 179 26.83 -1.52 -13.81
N ALA A 180 27.69 -0.54 -13.48
CA ALA A 180 27.32 0.56 -12.59
C ALA A 180 26.20 1.44 -13.16
N ARG A 181 26.23 1.71 -14.47
CA ARG A 181 25.16 2.44 -15.17
C ARG A 181 23.85 1.64 -15.19
N LEU A 182 23.91 0.34 -15.45
CA LEU A 182 22.73 -0.52 -15.47
C LEU A 182 22.08 -0.59 -14.08
N PHE A 183 22.89 -0.75 -13.01
CA PHE A 183 22.38 -0.74 -11.64
C PHE A 183 21.74 0.60 -11.27
N ALA A 184 22.41 1.71 -11.58
CA ALA A 184 21.86 3.04 -11.33
C ALA A 184 20.56 3.27 -12.12
N LEU A 185 20.51 2.83 -13.38
CA LEU A 185 19.30 2.91 -14.20
C LEU A 185 18.16 2.07 -13.61
N ALA A 186 18.43 0.83 -13.22
CA ALA A 186 17.43 -0.05 -12.60
C ALA A 186 16.89 0.54 -11.28
N ALA A 187 17.77 1.08 -10.44
CA ALA A 187 17.37 1.73 -9.20
C ALA A 187 16.55 3.00 -9.45
N LEU A 188 16.93 3.83 -10.43
CA LEU A 188 16.17 5.03 -10.81
C LEU A 188 14.80 4.66 -11.41
N LEU A 189 14.73 3.62 -12.24
CA LEU A 189 13.46 3.12 -12.77
C LEU A 189 12.56 2.60 -11.65
N GLY A 190 13.10 1.84 -10.69
CA GLY A 190 12.36 1.37 -9.52
C GLY A 190 11.83 2.53 -8.67
N VAL A 191 12.67 3.51 -8.37
CA VAL A 191 12.28 4.72 -7.62
C VAL A 191 11.21 5.51 -8.36
N SER A 192 11.38 5.70 -9.67
CA SER A 192 10.43 6.45 -10.50
C SER A 192 9.10 5.73 -10.63
N PHE A 193 9.12 4.40 -10.81
CA PHE A 193 7.92 3.58 -10.84
C PHE A 193 7.17 3.67 -9.51
N GLN A 194 7.85 3.53 -8.38
CA GLN A 194 7.22 3.65 -7.06
C GLN A 194 6.69 5.06 -6.79
N ALA A 195 7.41 6.11 -7.20
CA ALA A 195 6.92 7.48 -7.08
C ALA A 195 5.67 7.69 -7.96
N PHE A 196 5.67 7.18 -9.20
CA PHE A 196 4.51 7.22 -10.07
C PHE A 196 3.32 6.47 -9.48
N THR A 197 3.52 5.28 -8.90
CA THR A 197 2.44 4.52 -8.28
C THR A 197 1.84 5.26 -7.09
N SER A 198 2.69 5.76 -6.18
CA SER A 198 2.26 6.45 -4.95
C SER A 198 1.63 7.83 -5.18
N PHE A 199 2.20 8.64 -6.06
CA PHE A 199 1.77 10.04 -6.23
C PHE A 199 0.83 10.28 -7.41
N VAL A 200 0.79 9.36 -8.38
CA VAL A 200 0.03 9.54 -9.61
C VAL A 200 -1.04 8.47 -9.77
N LEU A 201 -0.65 7.19 -9.86
CA LEU A 201 -1.58 6.10 -10.17
C LEU A 201 -2.61 5.88 -9.07
N LEU A 202 -2.17 5.59 -7.84
CA LEU A 202 -3.08 5.26 -6.74
C LEU A 202 -4.01 6.44 -6.37
N PRO A 203 -3.52 7.69 -6.27
CA PRO A 203 -4.42 8.82 -6.03
C PRO A 203 -5.45 9.05 -7.13
N ARG A 204 -5.07 8.88 -8.41
CA ARG A 204 -6.02 8.96 -9.54
C ARG A 204 -7.12 7.91 -9.45
N LEU A 205 -6.75 6.65 -9.18
CA LEU A 205 -7.73 5.57 -9.02
C LEU A 205 -8.66 5.82 -7.83
N ARG A 206 -8.13 6.25 -6.68
CA ARG A 206 -8.92 6.55 -5.48
C ARG A 206 -9.92 7.69 -5.69
N ARG A 207 -9.54 8.71 -6.48
CA ARG A 207 -10.36 9.91 -6.78
C ARG A 207 -11.20 9.79 -8.05
N THR A 208 -11.21 8.63 -8.72
CA THR A 208 -12.04 8.45 -9.92
C THR A 208 -13.51 8.63 -9.54
N PRO A 209 -14.26 9.57 -10.14
CA PRO A 209 -15.67 9.76 -9.82
C PRO A 209 -16.48 8.51 -10.19
N LEU A 210 -17.56 8.26 -9.46
CA LEU A 210 -18.51 7.23 -9.88
C LEU A 210 -19.23 7.72 -11.15
N PRO A 211 -19.52 6.85 -12.12
CA PRO A 211 -20.37 7.21 -13.27
C PRO A 211 -21.74 7.70 -12.79
N ASP A 212 -22.37 8.60 -13.52
CA ASP A 212 -23.75 9.00 -13.25
C ASP A 212 -24.68 7.78 -13.42
N TYR A 213 -25.59 7.60 -12.47
CA TYR A 213 -26.57 6.50 -12.47
C TYR A 213 -27.87 6.94 -11.78
N SER A 214 -29.00 6.33 -12.16
CA SER A 214 -30.26 6.48 -11.43
C SER A 214 -30.86 5.12 -11.06
N LEU A 215 -30.89 4.83 -9.75
CA LEU A 215 -31.55 3.63 -9.22
C LEU A 215 -33.06 3.63 -9.48
N ALA A 216 -33.68 4.81 -9.53
CA ALA A 216 -35.09 4.96 -9.86
C ALA A 216 -35.36 4.70 -11.35
N ALA A 217 -34.50 5.23 -12.23
CA ALA A 217 -34.65 5.03 -13.68
C ALA A 217 -34.35 3.59 -14.11
N ALA A 218 -33.38 2.93 -13.46
CA ALA A 218 -33.08 1.52 -13.70
C ALA A 218 -34.28 0.59 -13.39
N GLY A 219 -35.16 1.00 -12.47
CA GLY A 219 -36.36 0.26 -12.08
C GLY A 219 -36.05 -1.06 -11.36
N ASP A 220 -37.13 -1.77 -11.01
CA ASP A 220 -37.05 -3.04 -10.29
C ASP A 220 -36.59 -4.18 -11.22
N ARG A 221 -35.34 -4.63 -11.07
CA ARG A 221 -34.74 -5.68 -11.91
C ARG A 221 -33.52 -6.34 -11.28
N THR A 222 -33.11 -7.47 -11.85
CA THR A 222 -31.80 -8.08 -11.57
C THR A 222 -30.78 -7.54 -12.57
N CYS A 223 -29.67 -7.04 -12.05
CA CYS A 223 -28.52 -6.57 -12.83
C CYS A 223 -27.40 -7.60 -12.73
N ASP A 224 -26.84 -7.98 -13.88
CA ASP A 224 -25.64 -8.81 -13.98
C ASP A 224 -24.68 -8.13 -14.96
N TYR A 225 -23.51 -7.72 -14.49
CA TYR A 225 -22.61 -6.86 -15.24
C TYR A 225 -21.15 -7.26 -15.04
N ALA A 226 -20.44 -7.46 -16.16
CA ALA A 226 -19.00 -7.67 -16.18
C ALA A 226 -18.32 -6.59 -17.04
N GLY A 227 -17.27 -5.98 -16.53
CA GLY A 227 -16.52 -4.96 -17.28
C GLY A 227 -15.20 -4.55 -16.64
N LEU A 228 -14.36 -3.90 -17.43
CA LEU A 228 -13.08 -3.37 -16.98
C LEU A 228 -13.30 -2.13 -16.10
N ALA A 229 -12.67 -2.12 -14.93
CA ALA A 229 -12.56 -0.95 -14.06
C ALA A 229 -11.35 -0.07 -14.46
N PRO A 230 -11.26 1.18 -13.95
CA PRO A 230 -10.15 2.09 -14.25
C PRO A 230 -8.75 1.56 -13.93
N ASP A 231 -8.62 0.56 -13.05
CA ASP A 231 -7.37 -0.12 -12.75
C ASP A 231 -6.98 -1.19 -13.80
N GLY A 232 -7.80 -1.37 -14.84
CA GLY A 232 -7.58 -2.31 -15.92
C GLY A 232 -7.96 -3.76 -15.60
N LEU A 233 -8.54 -4.03 -14.42
CA LEU A 233 -8.98 -5.37 -14.03
C LEU A 233 -10.45 -5.60 -14.39
N LEU A 234 -10.80 -6.85 -14.67
CA LEU A 234 -12.18 -7.28 -14.89
C LEU A 234 -12.88 -7.43 -13.54
N TYR A 235 -14.00 -6.75 -13.40
CA TYR A 235 -14.93 -6.92 -12.28
C TYR A 235 -16.26 -7.44 -12.80
N HIS A 236 -16.85 -8.39 -12.07
CA HIS A 236 -18.17 -8.97 -12.36
C HIS A 236 -19.02 -8.87 -11.10
N VAL A 237 -20.12 -8.13 -11.19
CA VAL A 237 -21.08 -7.92 -10.09
C VAL A 237 -22.48 -8.33 -10.52
N SER A 238 -23.23 -8.92 -9.60
CA SER A 238 -24.65 -9.21 -9.79
C SER A 238 -25.45 -8.79 -8.57
N PHE A 239 -26.59 -8.12 -8.75
CA PHE A 239 -27.45 -7.63 -7.66
C PHE A 239 -28.88 -7.39 -8.13
N ASP A 240 -29.81 -7.26 -7.19
CA ASP A 240 -31.18 -6.85 -7.45
C ASP A 240 -31.36 -5.36 -7.10
N ILE A 241 -32.12 -4.65 -7.92
CA ILE A 241 -32.64 -3.31 -7.62
C ILE A 241 -34.10 -3.47 -7.19
N ARG A 242 -34.43 -3.03 -5.99
CA ARG A 242 -35.80 -3.04 -5.42
C ARG A 242 -36.08 -1.74 -4.71
N ALA A 243 -37.18 -1.07 -5.10
CA ALA A 243 -37.59 0.21 -4.50
C ALA A 243 -36.43 1.23 -4.46
N SER A 244 -35.73 1.39 -5.59
CA SER A 244 -34.56 2.26 -5.74
C SER A 244 -33.41 1.97 -4.77
N ARG A 245 -33.25 0.72 -4.33
CA ARG A 245 -32.12 0.27 -3.49
C ARG A 245 -31.51 -1.02 -4.01
N ILE A 246 -30.19 -1.14 -3.85
CA ILE A 246 -29.44 -2.36 -4.13
C ILE A 246 -29.73 -3.42 -3.05
N ARG A 247 -29.94 -4.67 -3.48
CA ARG A 247 -30.13 -5.86 -2.63
C ARG A 247 -29.37 -7.05 -3.19
N LYS A 248 -28.97 -7.98 -2.32
CA LYS A 248 -28.29 -9.24 -2.68
C LYS A 248 -27.07 -9.03 -3.58
N LEU A 249 -26.21 -8.08 -3.23
CA LEU A 249 -25.04 -7.77 -4.05
C LEU A 249 -24.02 -8.89 -3.95
N ARG A 250 -23.55 -9.37 -5.10
CA ARG A 250 -22.50 -10.39 -5.19
C ARG A 250 -21.38 -9.93 -6.10
N LEU A 251 -20.16 -9.97 -5.59
CA LEU A 251 -18.93 -9.83 -6.37
C LEU A 251 -18.53 -11.22 -6.89
N ARG A 252 -18.78 -11.49 -8.17
CA ARG A 252 -18.47 -12.78 -8.83
C ARG A 252 -17.04 -12.87 -9.32
N ALA A 253 -16.47 -11.75 -9.74
CA ALA A 253 -15.07 -11.62 -10.12
C ALA A 253 -14.55 -10.22 -9.79
N GLY A 254 -13.27 -10.11 -9.49
CA GLY A 254 -12.61 -8.84 -9.21
C GLY A 254 -11.14 -9.07 -8.92
N ARG A 255 -10.49 -8.09 -8.28
CA ARG A 255 -9.11 -8.21 -7.83
C ARG A 255 -8.94 -9.41 -6.90
N SER A 256 -8.01 -10.31 -7.23
CA SER A 256 -7.64 -11.44 -6.38
C SER A 256 -6.55 -11.07 -5.37
N GLY A 257 -6.35 -11.95 -4.38
CA GLY A 257 -5.33 -11.80 -3.35
C GLY A 257 -5.72 -10.83 -2.23
N HIS A 258 -4.71 -10.46 -1.44
CA HIS A 258 -4.89 -9.81 -0.14
C HIS A 258 -5.79 -8.57 -0.15
N TYR A 259 -5.54 -7.61 -1.03
CA TYR A 259 -6.35 -6.38 -1.12
C TYR A 259 -7.75 -6.60 -1.71
N GLY A 260 -7.96 -7.71 -2.44
CA GLY A 260 -9.27 -8.13 -2.94
C GLY A 260 -10.17 -8.62 -1.81
N GLU A 261 -9.62 -9.49 -0.97
CA GLU A 261 -10.30 -10.04 0.21
C GLU A 261 -10.74 -8.95 1.19
N LEU A 262 -9.86 -7.98 1.48
CA LEU A 262 -10.20 -6.85 2.35
C LEU A 262 -11.27 -5.94 1.75
N ALA A 263 -11.18 -5.67 0.45
CA ALA A 263 -12.14 -4.79 -0.21
C ALA A 263 -13.51 -5.43 -0.41
N ALA A 264 -13.62 -6.76 -0.38
CA ALA A 264 -14.89 -7.47 -0.52
C ALA A 264 -15.92 -7.03 0.53
N ALA A 265 -15.49 -6.63 1.73
CA ALA A 265 -16.38 -6.11 2.78
C ALA A 265 -17.11 -4.81 2.38
N VAL A 266 -16.67 -4.10 1.33
CA VAL A 266 -17.43 -2.96 0.81
C VAL A 266 -18.78 -3.38 0.24
N VAL A 267 -18.93 -4.64 -0.19
CA VAL A 267 -20.20 -5.21 -0.68
C VAL A 267 -21.27 -5.13 0.40
N ASP A 268 -20.93 -5.49 1.64
CA ASP A 268 -21.84 -5.44 2.78
C ASP A 268 -22.32 -4.00 3.06
N ARG A 269 -21.40 -3.02 3.01
CA ARG A 269 -21.73 -1.59 3.16
C ARG A 269 -22.69 -1.11 2.06
N ILE A 270 -22.46 -1.53 0.81
CA ILE A 270 -23.31 -1.17 -0.33
C ILE A 270 -24.70 -1.79 -0.17
N GLU A 271 -24.79 -3.04 0.27
CA GLU A 271 -26.09 -3.71 0.47
C GLU A 271 -26.90 -3.12 1.63
N GLN A 272 -26.23 -2.71 2.71
CA GLN A 272 -26.86 -2.07 3.86
C GLN A 272 -27.39 -0.67 3.53
N SER A 273 -26.56 0.16 2.89
CA SER A 273 -26.96 1.51 2.47
C SER A 273 -27.96 1.49 1.31
N GLY A 274 -27.90 0.47 0.45
CA GLY A 274 -28.65 0.36 -0.79
C GLY A 274 -28.06 1.19 -1.95
N SER A 275 -26.84 1.71 -1.82
CA SER A 275 -26.18 2.60 -2.79
C SER A 275 -24.67 2.29 -2.90
N PRO A 276 -24.02 2.45 -4.08
CA PRO A 276 -22.57 2.33 -4.20
C PRO A 276 -21.80 3.49 -3.52
N GLU A 277 -22.49 4.57 -3.13
CA GLU A 277 -21.93 5.75 -2.46
C GLU A 277 -21.71 5.51 -0.96
N VAL A 278 -20.79 4.60 -0.64
CA VAL A 278 -20.37 4.31 0.73
C VAL A 278 -18.91 4.65 0.95
N GLN A 279 -18.50 4.74 2.20
CA GLN A 279 -17.09 4.84 2.53
C GLN A 279 -16.35 3.57 2.08
N ALA A 280 -15.23 3.75 1.39
CA ALA A 280 -14.34 2.65 1.00
C ALA A 280 -13.65 2.04 2.23
N ILE A 281 -13.29 0.75 2.17
CA ILE A 281 -12.57 0.09 3.28
C ILE A 281 -11.20 0.76 3.45
N SER A 282 -10.91 1.24 4.65
CA SER A 282 -9.59 1.80 5.01
C SER A 282 -8.53 0.71 4.79
N GLY A 283 -7.40 1.00 4.13
CA GLY A 283 -6.35 0.00 3.84
C GLY A 283 -6.58 -0.83 2.56
N ALA A 284 -7.82 -0.90 2.05
CA ALA A 284 -8.14 -1.48 0.73
C ALA A 284 -8.85 -0.48 -0.20
N THR A 285 -8.62 0.82 0.04
CA THR A 285 -9.40 1.92 -0.55
C THR A 285 -9.45 1.88 -2.08
N THR A 286 -8.32 1.66 -2.74
CA THR A 286 -8.27 1.62 -4.22
C THR A 286 -9.19 0.52 -4.76
N THR A 287 -9.07 -0.70 -4.23
CA THR A 287 -9.88 -1.84 -4.68
C THR A 287 -11.36 -1.64 -4.35
N SER A 288 -11.69 -1.09 -3.17
CA SER A 288 -13.08 -0.75 -2.82
C SER A 288 -13.69 0.26 -3.79
N ARG A 289 -12.93 1.30 -4.19
CA ARG A 289 -13.38 2.27 -5.21
C ARG A 289 -13.65 1.62 -6.56
N MET A 290 -12.88 0.61 -6.96
CA MET A 290 -13.11 -0.11 -8.22
C MET A 290 -14.39 -0.97 -8.16
N ILE A 291 -14.69 -1.58 -7.01
CA ILE A 291 -15.97 -2.29 -6.79
C ILE A 291 -17.13 -1.30 -6.88
N GLN A 292 -17.06 -0.17 -6.16
CA GLN A 292 -18.10 0.87 -6.20
C GLN A 292 -18.32 1.42 -7.62
N TYR A 293 -17.23 1.71 -8.34
CA TYR A 293 -17.27 2.16 -9.73
C TYR A 293 -17.97 1.13 -10.62
N THR A 294 -17.67 -0.15 -10.45
CA THR A 294 -18.27 -1.23 -11.24
C THR A 294 -19.76 -1.36 -10.94
N VAL A 295 -20.17 -1.26 -9.68
CA VAL A 295 -21.59 -1.26 -9.29
C VAL A 295 -22.33 -0.07 -9.90
N ALA A 296 -21.80 1.15 -9.78
CA ALA A 296 -22.37 2.35 -10.41
C ALA A 296 -22.51 2.19 -11.94
N ARG A 297 -21.48 1.67 -12.60
CA ARG A 297 -21.49 1.39 -14.04
C ARG A 297 -22.52 0.32 -14.41
N ALA A 298 -22.71 -0.69 -13.57
CA ALA A 298 -23.72 -1.73 -13.76
C ALA A 298 -25.15 -1.13 -13.73
N ILE A 299 -25.44 -0.25 -12.77
CA ILE A 299 -26.72 0.47 -12.68
C ILE A 299 -26.96 1.28 -13.96
N ALA A 300 -25.98 2.08 -14.38
CA ALA A 300 -26.06 2.87 -15.62
C ALA A 300 -26.21 2.02 -16.89
N SER A 301 -25.75 0.76 -16.88
CA SER A 301 -25.99 -0.18 -17.99
C SER A 301 -27.42 -0.73 -17.97
N CYS A 302 -27.93 -1.04 -16.78
CA CYS A 302 -29.30 -1.51 -16.58
C CYS A 302 -30.34 -0.44 -16.93
N GLU A 303 -30.05 0.82 -16.62
CA GLU A 303 -30.86 1.99 -16.99
C GLU A 303 -30.98 2.14 -18.52
N ARG A 304 -29.86 2.05 -19.25
CA ARG A 304 -29.88 2.10 -20.72
C ARG A 304 -30.61 0.91 -21.34
N ALA A 305 -30.55 -0.27 -20.71
CA ALA A 305 -31.29 -1.44 -21.18
C ALA A 305 -32.81 -1.29 -20.99
N SER A 306 -33.29 -0.46 -20.06
CA SER A 306 -34.72 -0.11 -19.95
C SER A 306 -35.20 0.87 -21.03
N GLU A 307 -34.30 1.69 -21.56
CA GLU A 307 -34.63 2.69 -22.60
C GLU A 307 -34.63 2.10 -24.02
N ALA A 308 -34.03 0.91 -24.21
CA ALA A 308 -33.99 0.24 -25.50
C ALA A 308 -35.41 -0.21 -25.92
N PRO A 309 -35.88 0.14 -27.13
CA PRO A 309 -37.19 -0.27 -27.61
C PRO A 309 -37.27 -1.80 -27.72
N ALA A 310 -38.40 -2.38 -27.30
CA ALA A 310 -38.63 -3.81 -27.40
C ALA A 310 -38.43 -4.29 -28.84
N PRO A 311 -37.74 -5.44 -29.06
CA PRO A 311 -37.61 -6.00 -30.41
C PRO A 311 -39.03 -6.28 -30.95
N ARG A 312 -39.30 -5.76 -32.15
CA ARG A 312 -40.57 -5.94 -32.87
C ARG A 312 -40.73 -7.37 -33.36
#